data_AF-A0A1J5HCA3-F1
#
_entry.id   AF-A0A1J5HCA3-F1
#
_cell.length_a   1.000
_cell.length_b   1.000
_cell.length_c   1.000
_cell.angle_alpha   90.00
_cell.angle_beta   90.00
_cell.angle_gamma   90.00
#
_symmetry.space_group_name_H-M   'P 1'
#
loop_
_entity.id
_entity.type
_entity.pdbx_description
1 polymer ?
#
loop_
_entity_poly.entity_id
_entity_poly.type
_entity_poly.pdbx_seq_one_letter_code
_entity_poly.pdbx_strand_id
1 'polypeptide(L)'
;MSKSYAKIWTLSNSNLEVQFDDKSALLSVKDNRCGKIWKQAPINEPYTVVKVQQKDSSLYIQLKAKMLLDVKYTLSSKSSLQVSVSSNNKLEMDDLAYPSAFVTPDKNHYLLQTDGEGLLLPVTDTEYPLGNGTSFYCGGGLSMAWMGITDTDFKTGYMAILETPYDAAIETRREGGLITYRPVWKSTMGKFGYERKLKYVFFDEGGYVAQCKEYRNYIWKKNNVLSLAERQKKTPSIAKMVGAVHIYVWDTGRNAEFANEMKVSGIDKALVLWNPNHTPYPENGYSEKIKNLGYAIGMYDCFTDAHKRDTALSEKTFRSETPFWCNYYPGLYNYNVARKKDGSVYTNSFGDYNCPVAIQPQVTKRLDPLHAVYNNDSYFLDVSQANGLYECYSKLHPATRQQYAENMVKYINLVVDRYNVFMGAEWGADFAGSSSVYAHGMMTLQRTWFNSDIQKKGTIYYYGNWRNNPRPTQMLSSRVAPDTYLKFSINEYTRVPLFELVYHDAIVTSWRWEDCNHHTPEIWWKKDLFNLLYGNAPLWSIDRSCWENYKQTFIESYRNICPWLQQIGYDEMVSHRFITPDHKVQESVFSSGKSIIVNFGNEDYDFKGKIIRRKSYIYLGN
;
A
#
# COMPACT_ATOMS: atom_id res chain seq x y z
N MET A 1 31.55 -22.48 39.42
CA MET A 1 30.30 -22.46 38.62
C MET A 1 29.19 -21.86 39.48
N SER A 2 28.91 -20.56 39.38
CA SER A 2 27.80 -19.96 40.14
C SER A 2 26.48 -20.34 39.47
N LYS A 3 25.57 -20.96 40.22
CA LYS A 3 24.17 -21.16 39.82
C LYS A 3 23.54 -19.76 39.63
N SER A 4 23.47 -19.29 38.39
CA SER A 4 22.67 -18.12 38.04
C SER A 4 21.21 -18.52 38.14
N TYR A 5 20.52 -18.04 39.18
CA TYR A 5 19.07 -18.17 39.28
C TYR A 5 18.43 -17.29 38.20
N ALA A 6 17.56 -17.86 37.37
CA ALA A 6 16.78 -17.08 36.39
C ALA A 6 15.92 -16.07 37.16
N LYS A 7 16.05 -14.78 36.84
CA LYS A 7 15.24 -13.73 37.44
C LYS A 7 14.23 -13.22 36.41
N ILE A 8 12.96 -13.21 36.83
CA ILE A 8 11.88 -12.61 36.07
C ILE A 8 11.75 -11.14 36.48
N TRP A 9 11.95 -10.23 35.52
CA TRP A 9 11.80 -8.80 35.69
C TRP A 9 10.39 -8.38 35.27
N THR A 10 9.70 -7.57 36.06
CA THR A 10 8.29 -7.23 35.81
C THR A 10 8.11 -5.72 35.70
N LEU A 11 7.52 -5.27 34.59
CA LEU A 11 6.94 -3.95 34.44
C LEU A 11 5.42 -4.08 34.50
N SER A 12 4.74 -3.23 35.25
CA SER A 12 3.28 -3.24 35.28
C SER A 12 2.69 -1.84 35.34
N ASN A 13 1.47 -1.72 34.83
CA ASN A 13 0.59 -0.58 35.01
C ASN A 13 -0.86 -1.10 35.21
N SER A 14 -1.87 -0.24 35.09
CA SER A 14 -3.26 -0.65 35.27
C SER A 14 -3.74 -1.72 34.27
N ASN A 15 -3.22 -1.74 33.05
CA ASN A 15 -3.73 -2.62 31.98
C ASN A 15 -2.75 -3.74 31.63
N LEU A 16 -1.44 -3.52 31.75
CA LEU A 16 -0.42 -4.47 31.31
C LEU A 16 0.46 -4.95 32.45
N GLU A 17 0.82 -6.22 32.39
CA GLU A 17 1.92 -6.82 33.12
C GLU A 17 2.89 -7.45 32.10
N VAL A 18 4.10 -6.92 32.02
CA VAL A 18 5.16 -7.34 31.11
C VAL A 18 6.24 -8.03 31.94
N GLN A 19 6.47 -9.31 31.65
CA GLN A 19 7.51 -10.10 32.29
C GLN A 19 8.64 -10.38 31.31
N PHE A 20 9.88 -10.15 31.73
CA PHE A 20 11.11 -10.47 30.99
C PHE A 20 11.92 -11.51 31.77
N ASP A 21 12.18 -12.65 31.15
CA ASP A 21 13.04 -13.70 31.71
C ASP A 21 14.49 -13.49 31.27
N ASP A 22 15.37 -13.16 32.21
CA ASP A 22 16.78 -12.89 31.89
C ASP A 22 17.61 -14.11 31.51
N LYS A 23 17.08 -15.33 31.72
CA LYS A 23 17.72 -16.57 31.26
C LYS A 23 17.38 -16.87 29.80
N SER A 24 16.12 -16.71 29.41
CA SER A 24 15.67 -17.00 28.03
C SER A 24 15.71 -15.78 27.11
N ALA A 25 15.84 -14.57 27.67
CA ALA A 25 15.72 -13.29 26.97
C ALA A 25 14.36 -13.08 26.27
N LEU A 26 13.30 -13.72 26.79
CA LEU A 26 11.93 -13.67 26.24
C LEU A 26 11.01 -12.79 27.07
N LEU A 27 10.05 -12.19 26.38
CA LEU A 27 8.94 -11.46 26.99
C LEU A 27 7.66 -12.31 27.06
N SER A 28 6.88 -12.06 28.10
CA SER A 28 5.44 -12.29 28.08
C SER A 28 4.70 -11.03 28.49
N VAL A 29 3.53 -10.80 27.90
CA VAL A 29 2.67 -9.65 28.20
C VAL A 29 1.28 -10.16 28.51
N LYS A 30 0.81 -9.88 29.72
CA LYS A 30 -0.57 -10.10 30.14
C LYS A 30 -1.33 -8.79 30.04
N ASP A 31 -2.45 -8.83 29.33
CA ASP A 31 -3.44 -7.76 29.35
C ASP A 31 -4.45 -8.04 30.47
N ASN A 32 -4.41 -7.24 31.53
CA ASN A 32 -5.24 -7.38 32.71
C ASN A 32 -6.73 -7.10 32.44
N ARG A 33 -7.07 -6.44 31.33
CA ARG A 33 -8.45 -6.10 30.98
C ARG A 33 -9.23 -7.29 30.44
N CYS A 34 -8.56 -8.19 29.71
CA CYS A 34 -9.15 -9.39 29.11
C CYS A 34 -8.53 -10.71 29.58
N GLY A 35 -7.45 -10.66 30.35
CA GLY A 35 -6.74 -11.83 30.87
C GLY A 35 -5.86 -12.56 29.84
N LYS A 36 -5.79 -12.11 28.59
CA LYS A 36 -4.94 -12.74 27.56
C LYS A 36 -3.47 -12.56 27.87
N ILE A 37 -2.70 -13.62 27.62
CA ILE A 37 -1.25 -13.65 27.81
C ILE A 37 -0.57 -13.95 26.48
N TRP A 38 0.21 -13.00 25.99
CA TRP A 38 1.03 -13.13 24.79
C TRP A 38 2.44 -13.55 25.21
N LYS A 39 2.92 -14.70 24.73
CA LYS A 39 4.26 -15.23 25.05
C LYS A 39 5.12 -15.27 23.81
N GLN A 40 6.38 -14.86 23.94
CA GLN A 40 7.32 -14.94 22.82
C GLN A 40 7.76 -16.38 22.53
N ALA A 41 7.95 -16.68 21.25
CA ALA A 41 8.56 -17.91 20.79
C ALA A 41 10.06 -17.93 21.16
N PRO A 42 10.63 -19.11 21.44
CA PRO A 42 12.07 -19.25 21.66
C PRO A 42 12.87 -18.64 20.52
N ILE A 43 13.97 -17.97 20.85
CA ILE A 43 14.87 -17.42 19.85
C ILE A 43 15.92 -18.47 19.50
N ASN A 44 16.07 -18.78 18.21
CA ASN A 44 17.08 -19.71 17.72
C ASN A 44 18.51 -19.13 17.78
N GLU A 45 18.66 -17.81 17.92
CA GLU A 45 19.95 -17.15 18.08
C GLU A 45 20.35 -17.05 19.57
N PRO A 46 21.65 -17.18 19.90
CA PRO A 46 22.12 -17.13 21.28
C PRO A 46 22.13 -15.68 21.80
N TYR A 47 20.99 -15.23 22.32
CA TYR A 47 20.90 -13.99 23.09
C TYR A 47 21.26 -14.27 24.55
N THR A 48 22.33 -13.67 25.05
CA THR A 48 22.72 -13.73 26.46
C THR A 48 22.53 -12.38 27.11
N VAL A 49 21.76 -12.33 28.20
CA VAL A 49 21.59 -11.12 28.99
C VAL A 49 22.85 -10.88 29.81
N VAL A 50 23.48 -9.72 29.58
CA VAL A 50 24.69 -9.29 30.31
C VAL A 50 24.30 -8.54 31.58
N LYS A 51 23.30 -7.66 31.46
CA LYS A 51 22.86 -6.79 32.54
C LYS A 51 21.41 -6.40 32.34
N VAL A 52 20.65 -6.33 33.43
CA VAL A 52 19.31 -5.75 33.45
C VAL A 52 19.25 -4.71 34.56
N GLN A 53 18.67 -3.55 34.26
CA GLN A 53 18.35 -2.52 35.23
C GLN A 53 16.90 -2.10 35.02
N GLN A 54 16.14 -2.10 36.11
CA GLN A 54 14.78 -1.56 36.11
C GLN A 54 14.81 -0.16 36.72
N LYS A 55 14.20 0.80 36.02
CA LYS A 55 14.02 2.16 36.50
C LYS A 55 12.68 2.68 36.00
N ASP A 56 11.88 3.19 36.92
CA ASP A 56 10.54 3.71 36.63
C ASP A 56 9.69 2.66 35.88
N SER A 57 9.07 3.05 34.77
CA SER A 57 8.30 2.17 33.87
C SER A 57 9.14 1.52 32.76
N SER A 58 10.47 1.43 32.95
CA SER A 58 11.41 0.92 31.94
C SER A 58 12.33 -0.19 32.46
N LEU A 59 12.62 -1.15 31.58
CA LEU A 59 13.73 -2.09 31.69
C LEU A 59 14.81 -1.72 30.68
N TYR A 60 16.03 -1.61 31.18
CA TYR A 60 17.25 -1.40 30.39
C TYR A 60 18.05 -2.69 30.42
N ILE A 61 18.26 -3.28 29.25
CA ILE A 61 18.85 -4.60 29.10
C ILE A 61 20.04 -4.48 28.17
N GLN A 62 21.20 -4.92 28.65
CA GLN A 62 22.35 -5.14 27.79
C GLN A 62 22.35 -6.61 27.36
N LEU A 63 22.23 -6.82 26.05
CA LEU A 63 22.08 -8.11 25.41
C LEU A 63 23.29 -8.39 24.53
N LYS A 64 23.96 -9.52 24.76
CA LYS A 64 25.01 -10.02 23.89
C LYS A 64 24.41 -11.01 22.89
N ALA A 65 24.49 -10.67 21.62
CA ALA A 65 24.19 -11.53 20.48
C ALA A 65 25.46 -11.66 19.61
N LYS A 66 25.35 -11.56 18.28
CA LYS A 66 26.50 -11.29 17.38
C LYS A 66 27.19 -9.96 17.70
N MET A 67 26.49 -9.05 18.38
CA MET A 67 26.96 -7.76 18.85
C MET A 67 26.39 -7.45 20.22
N LEU A 68 26.93 -6.41 20.87
CA LEU A 68 26.35 -5.87 22.10
C LEU A 68 25.20 -4.93 21.73
N LEU A 69 24.02 -5.22 22.26
CA LEU A 69 22.79 -4.46 22.07
C LEU A 69 22.38 -3.84 23.40
N ASP A 70 22.02 -2.56 23.37
CA ASP A 70 21.32 -1.89 24.45
C ASP A 70 19.84 -1.85 24.08
N VAL A 71 19.03 -2.61 24.82
CA VAL A 71 17.60 -2.77 24.62
C VAL A 71 16.86 -2.05 25.74
N LYS A 72 15.84 -1.27 25.38
CA LYS A 72 14.95 -0.61 26.32
C LYS A 72 13.50 -1.04 26.10
N TYR A 73 12.89 -1.60 27.13
CA TYR A 73 11.44 -1.83 27.21
C TYR A 73 10.80 -0.75 28.05
N THR A 74 9.74 -0.10 27.56
CA THR A 74 9.03 0.96 28.29
C THR A 74 7.53 0.80 28.15
N LEU A 75 6.80 0.83 29.27
CA LEU A 75 5.35 1.01 29.23
C LEU A 75 5.04 2.46 28.83
N SER A 76 4.87 2.69 27.53
CA SER A 76 4.75 4.04 26.93
C SER A 76 3.36 4.64 27.03
N SER A 77 2.36 3.80 27.30
CA SER A 77 1.00 4.18 27.68
C SER A 77 0.40 3.09 28.56
N LYS A 78 -0.87 3.23 28.94
CA LYS A 78 -1.57 2.18 29.69
C LYS A 78 -1.58 0.84 28.92
N SER A 79 -1.73 0.84 27.60
CA SER A 79 -1.89 -0.39 26.78
C SER A 79 -0.77 -0.63 25.77
N SER A 80 0.40 0.01 25.92
CA SER A 80 1.50 -0.15 24.96
C SER A 80 2.87 -0.36 25.59
N LEU A 81 3.65 -1.22 24.92
CA LEU A 81 5.04 -1.51 25.22
C LEU A 81 5.91 -0.99 24.07
N GLN A 82 6.71 0.03 24.33
CA GLN A 82 7.74 0.50 23.39
C GLN A 82 9.01 -0.32 23.59
N VAL A 83 9.63 -0.68 22.48
CA VAL A 83 10.94 -1.35 22.41
C VAL A 83 11.89 -0.45 21.64
N SER A 84 13.04 -0.16 22.22
CA SER A 84 14.16 0.48 21.53
C SER A 84 15.37 -0.43 21.55
N VAL A 85 16.05 -0.55 20.41
CA VAL A 85 17.27 -1.35 20.26
C VAL A 85 18.35 -0.43 19.69
N SER A 86 19.45 -0.31 20.42
CA SER A 86 20.61 0.47 19.99
C SER A 86 21.89 -0.36 20.07
N SER A 87 22.87 0.02 19.28
CA SER A 87 24.25 -0.49 19.35
C SER A 87 25.18 0.60 18.83
N ASN A 88 26.47 0.31 18.69
CA ASN A 88 27.39 1.22 18.02
C ASN A 88 26.97 1.40 16.55
N ASN A 89 26.56 2.62 16.19
CA ASN A 89 26.07 2.96 14.85
C ASN A 89 27.05 2.65 13.70
N LYS A 90 28.35 2.54 13.99
CA LYS A 90 29.39 2.22 13.00
C LYS A 90 29.64 0.72 12.83
N LEU A 91 29.10 -0.11 13.73
CA LEU A 91 29.29 -1.55 13.69
C LEU A 91 28.62 -2.12 12.44
N GLU A 92 29.30 -3.05 11.77
CA GLU A 92 28.71 -3.81 10.69
C GLU A 92 27.58 -4.69 11.23
N MET A 93 26.51 -4.78 10.46
CA MET A 93 25.33 -5.56 10.82
C MET A 93 24.76 -6.21 9.56
N ASP A 94 24.38 -7.48 9.69
CA ASP A 94 23.48 -8.13 8.74
C ASP A 94 22.03 -7.77 9.11
N ASP A 95 21.10 -8.72 8.98
CA ASP A 95 19.76 -8.59 9.54
C ASP A 95 19.77 -8.96 11.04
N LEU A 96 19.00 -8.21 11.83
CA LEU A 96 18.78 -8.45 13.25
C LEU A 96 17.29 -8.73 13.52
N ALA A 97 16.96 -9.99 13.82
CA ALA A 97 15.59 -10.40 14.15
C ALA A 97 15.33 -10.30 15.66
N TYR A 98 14.89 -9.12 16.10
CA TYR A 98 14.62 -8.84 17.51
C TYR A 98 13.55 -7.74 17.69
N PRO A 99 12.63 -7.82 18.66
CA PRO A 99 12.37 -8.94 19.57
C PRO A 99 11.84 -10.20 18.87
N SER A 100 11.72 -11.29 19.62
CA SER A 100 11.10 -12.52 19.11
C SER A 100 9.60 -12.34 18.79
N ALA A 101 9.06 -13.25 17.98
CA ALA A 101 7.63 -13.30 17.65
C ALA A 101 6.81 -13.65 18.90
N PHE A 102 5.64 -13.05 19.09
CA PHE A 102 4.65 -13.60 20.04
C PHE A 102 3.96 -14.81 19.40
N VAL A 103 3.87 -15.93 20.10
CA VAL A 103 3.16 -17.11 19.61
C VAL A 103 1.68 -16.80 19.53
N THR A 104 1.08 -17.17 18.40
CA THR A 104 -0.37 -17.10 18.21
C THR A 104 -1.04 -18.10 19.16
N PRO A 105 -2.01 -17.68 20.01
CA PRO A 105 -2.51 -18.52 21.09
C PRO A 105 -3.19 -19.82 20.61
N ASP A 106 -3.98 -19.74 19.54
CA ASP A 106 -4.76 -20.85 19.01
C ASP A 106 -5.18 -20.59 17.54
N LYS A 107 -5.96 -21.51 16.97
CA LYS A 107 -6.46 -21.44 15.59
C LYS A 107 -7.54 -20.36 15.34
N ASN A 108 -8.12 -19.79 16.39
CA ASN A 108 -9.22 -18.82 16.31
C ASN A 108 -8.68 -17.38 16.23
N HIS A 109 -7.66 -17.17 15.40
CA HIS A 109 -7.02 -15.88 15.20
C HIS A 109 -6.77 -15.62 13.71
N TYR A 110 -6.69 -14.33 13.38
CA TYR A 110 -6.26 -13.84 12.08
C TYR A 110 -4.97 -13.03 12.22
N LEU A 111 -4.07 -13.19 11.27
CA LEU A 111 -3.02 -12.22 11.00
C LEU A 111 -3.61 -11.07 10.18
N LEU A 112 -3.33 -9.83 10.59
CA LEU A 112 -3.69 -8.61 9.88
C LEU A 112 -2.51 -8.16 9.02
N GLN A 113 -2.56 -8.50 7.73
CA GLN A 113 -1.52 -8.13 6.80
C GLN A 113 -1.88 -6.82 6.09
N THR A 114 -0.98 -5.85 6.16
CA THR A 114 -1.13 -4.49 5.61
C THR A 114 -0.53 -4.38 4.20
N ASP A 115 -0.71 -5.40 3.38
CA ASP A 115 -0.36 -5.35 1.95
C ASP A 115 -1.59 -4.89 1.16
N GLY A 116 -1.45 -3.83 0.35
CA GLY A 116 -2.57 -3.18 -0.32
C GLY A 116 -3.62 -2.69 0.67
N GLU A 117 -4.90 -2.96 0.36
CA GLU A 117 -6.04 -2.65 1.24
C GLU A 117 -5.98 -3.38 2.59
N GLY A 118 -5.45 -4.60 2.62
CA GLY A 118 -5.40 -5.44 3.80
C GLY A 118 -6.01 -6.83 3.63
N LEU A 119 -5.47 -7.77 4.38
CA LEU A 119 -5.86 -9.18 4.38
C LEU A 119 -5.95 -9.72 5.81
N LEU A 120 -7.08 -10.34 6.14
CA LEU A 120 -7.28 -11.26 7.26
C LEU A 120 -6.82 -12.65 6.80
N LEU A 121 -5.61 -13.03 7.19
CA LEU A 121 -5.09 -14.36 6.91
C LEU A 121 -5.39 -15.28 8.11
N PRO A 122 -6.22 -16.33 7.96
CA PRO A 122 -6.39 -17.31 9.02
C PRO A 122 -5.04 -17.85 9.44
N VAL A 123 -4.75 -17.89 10.74
CA VAL A 123 -3.42 -18.33 11.22
C VAL A 123 -3.13 -19.81 10.92
N THR A 124 -4.14 -20.56 10.49
CA THR A 124 -4.04 -21.95 10.03
C THR A 124 -3.84 -22.09 8.52
N ASP A 125 -3.94 -21.01 7.73
CA ASP A 125 -3.77 -21.08 6.27
C ASP A 125 -2.39 -21.67 5.94
N THR A 126 -2.30 -22.52 4.91
CA THR A 126 -1.06 -23.21 4.48
C THR A 126 -0.59 -22.85 3.08
N GLU A 127 -1.32 -22.00 2.37
CA GLU A 127 -1.11 -21.75 0.94
C GLU A 127 -0.61 -20.34 0.65
N TYR A 128 -0.95 -19.36 1.50
CA TYR A 128 -0.52 -17.99 1.30
C TYR A 128 1.01 -17.90 1.41
N PRO A 129 1.69 -17.22 0.46
CA PRO A 129 3.15 -17.15 0.44
C PRO A 129 3.67 -16.24 1.56
N LEU A 130 3.99 -16.84 2.71
CA LEU A 130 4.66 -16.16 3.82
C LEU A 130 6.07 -15.71 3.42
N GLY A 131 6.58 -14.63 4.01
CA GLY A 131 7.96 -14.22 3.78
C GLY A 131 8.42 -13.04 4.64
N ASN A 132 9.60 -12.53 4.28
CA ASN A 132 10.22 -11.36 4.90
C ASN A 132 9.86 -10.10 4.10
N GLY A 133 8.69 -9.53 4.39
CA GLY A 133 8.20 -8.33 3.72
C GLY A 133 8.97 -7.10 4.18
N THR A 134 9.86 -6.57 3.34
CA THR A 134 10.50 -5.28 3.60
C THR A 134 9.46 -4.18 3.55
N SER A 135 9.54 -3.20 4.45
CA SER A 135 8.58 -2.09 4.48
C SER A 135 8.52 -1.38 3.12
N PHE A 136 7.30 -1.01 2.70
CA PHE A 136 7.02 -0.21 1.50
C PHE A 136 7.32 -0.88 0.16
N TYR A 137 7.32 -2.21 0.11
CA TYR A 137 7.38 -2.95 -1.14
C TYR A 137 6.00 -3.54 -1.47
N CYS A 138 5.46 -3.28 -2.65
CA CYS A 138 4.14 -3.80 -3.02
C CYS A 138 4.10 -5.33 -3.20
N GLY A 139 5.23 -5.97 -3.48
CA GLY A 139 5.33 -7.42 -3.67
C GLY A 139 5.34 -8.21 -2.36
N GLY A 140 4.52 -7.81 -1.38
CA GLY A 140 4.42 -8.45 -0.07
C GLY A 140 5.05 -7.69 1.09
N GLY A 141 5.57 -6.49 0.88
CA GLY A 141 5.92 -5.59 1.96
C GLY A 141 4.69 -4.97 2.64
N LEU A 142 4.96 -4.02 3.53
CA LEU A 142 3.94 -3.29 4.29
C LEU A 142 3.60 -1.98 3.58
N SER A 143 2.33 -1.74 3.23
CA SER A 143 1.86 -0.40 2.79
C SER A 143 1.82 0.57 3.97
N MET A 144 1.49 0.04 5.14
CA MET A 144 1.48 0.71 6.43
C MET A 144 2.44 -0.02 7.37
N ALA A 145 3.36 0.70 8.01
CA ALA A 145 4.42 0.19 8.85
C ALA A 145 3.97 -0.47 10.17
N TRP A 146 2.99 -1.36 10.11
CA TRP A 146 2.50 -2.18 11.20
C TRP A 146 1.98 -3.54 10.69
N MET A 147 1.90 -4.50 11.61
CA MET A 147 1.21 -5.78 11.43
C MET A 147 0.54 -6.15 12.75
N GLY A 148 -0.55 -6.92 12.71
CA GLY A 148 -1.29 -7.30 13.91
C GLY A 148 -1.83 -8.71 13.90
N ILE A 149 -2.32 -9.15 15.05
CA ILE A 149 -3.11 -10.37 15.24
C ILE A 149 -4.39 -9.98 15.97
N THR A 150 -5.52 -10.56 15.56
CA THR A 150 -6.83 -10.41 16.23
C THR A 150 -7.48 -11.78 16.38
N ASP A 151 -8.32 -11.95 17.39
CA ASP A 151 -9.22 -13.12 17.46
C ASP A 151 -10.31 -13.08 16.39
N THR A 152 -10.94 -14.24 16.16
CA THR A 152 -12.01 -14.41 15.16
C THR A 152 -13.32 -13.70 15.52
N ASP A 153 -13.52 -13.30 16.78
CA ASP A 153 -14.67 -12.48 17.19
C ASP A 153 -14.36 -10.97 17.16
N PHE A 154 -13.16 -10.58 16.69
CA PHE A 154 -12.72 -9.20 16.49
C PHE A 154 -12.85 -8.32 17.73
N LYS A 155 -12.49 -8.88 18.89
CA LYS A 155 -12.46 -8.14 20.15
C LYS A 155 -11.03 -7.82 20.52
N THR A 156 -10.21 -8.83 20.72
CA THR A 156 -8.89 -8.64 21.32
C THR A 156 -7.77 -8.96 20.35
N GLY A 157 -6.58 -8.44 20.63
CA GLY A 157 -5.44 -8.64 19.75
C GLY A 157 -4.22 -7.85 20.20
N TYR A 158 -3.21 -7.86 19.35
CA TYR A 158 -2.10 -6.93 19.47
C TYR A 158 -1.61 -6.53 18.09
N MET A 159 -1.00 -5.35 18.02
CA MET A 159 -0.27 -4.88 16.84
C MET A 159 1.16 -4.53 17.18
N ALA A 160 2.03 -4.55 16.18
CA ALA A 160 3.38 -4.00 16.25
C ALA A 160 3.52 -2.88 15.23
N ILE A 161 3.80 -1.66 15.68
CA ILE A 161 4.09 -0.49 14.84
C ILE A 161 5.61 -0.35 14.74
N LEU A 162 6.15 -0.35 13.52
CA LEU A 162 7.55 -0.03 13.26
C LEU A 162 7.72 1.49 13.27
N GLU A 163 8.23 2.03 14.38
CA GLU A 163 8.45 3.46 14.51
C GLU A 163 9.66 3.94 13.69
N THR A 164 10.56 3.02 13.33
CA THR A 164 11.67 3.29 12.41
C THR A 164 11.65 2.30 11.22
N PRO A 165 10.77 2.51 10.22
CA PRO A 165 10.45 1.48 9.23
C PRO A 165 11.43 1.40 8.05
N TYR A 166 12.26 2.43 7.83
CA TYR A 166 13.07 2.54 6.61
C TYR A 166 14.07 1.39 6.43
N ASP A 167 14.69 0.93 7.51
CA ASP A 167 15.56 -0.26 7.53
C ASP A 167 14.92 -1.38 8.36
N ALA A 168 13.67 -1.70 8.04
CA ALA A 168 12.91 -2.72 8.73
C ALA A 168 12.05 -3.57 7.79
N ALA A 169 11.79 -4.78 8.23
CA ALA A 169 10.89 -5.73 7.59
C ALA A 169 10.08 -6.48 8.66
N ILE A 170 9.01 -7.13 8.24
CA ILE A 170 8.30 -8.10 9.08
C ILE A 170 8.43 -9.48 8.44
N GLU A 171 8.93 -10.43 9.23
CA GLU A 171 8.98 -11.83 8.86
C GLU A 171 7.72 -12.53 9.37
N THR A 172 6.86 -12.94 8.45
CA THR A 172 5.75 -13.87 8.75
C THR A 172 6.29 -15.29 8.73
N ARG A 173 5.96 -16.09 9.76
CA ARG A 173 6.49 -17.44 9.95
C ARG A 173 5.51 -18.31 10.70
N ARG A 174 5.82 -19.60 10.87
CA ARG A 174 5.02 -20.53 11.68
C ARG A 174 5.69 -20.85 12.99
N GLU A 175 4.89 -20.87 14.04
CA GLU A 175 5.24 -21.38 15.37
C GLU A 175 4.13 -22.33 15.84
N GLY A 176 4.50 -23.56 16.19
CA GLY A 176 3.51 -24.59 16.54
C GLY A 176 2.47 -24.87 15.44
N GLY A 177 2.83 -24.67 14.16
CA GLY A 177 1.93 -24.81 13.01
C GLY A 177 1.09 -23.58 12.68
N LEU A 178 1.01 -22.59 13.59
CA LEU A 178 0.22 -21.38 13.43
C LEU A 178 1.08 -20.22 12.92
N ILE A 179 0.50 -19.38 12.06
CA ILE A 179 1.16 -18.19 11.54
C ILE A 179 1.32 -17.15 12.65
N THR A 180 2.51 -16.57 12.74
CA THR A 180 2.86 -15.42 13.56
C THR A 180 3.89 -14.54 12.82
N TYR A 181 4.36 -13.45 13.42
CA TYR A 181 5.31 -12.54 12.83
C TYR A 181 6.30 -11.95 13.84
N ARG A 182 7.43 -11.44 13.36
CA ARG A 182 8.40 -10.66 14.13
C ARG A 182 9.06 -9.55 13.30
N PRO A 183 9.54 -8.46 13.93
CA PRO A 183 10.35 -7.47 13.24
C PRO A 183 11.73 -8.04 12.86
N VAL A 184 12.25 -7.59 11.72
CA VAL A 184 13.61 -7.81 11.26
C VAL A 184 14.22 -6.46 10.91
N TRP A 185 15.29 -6.07 11.59
CA TRP A 185 16.00 -4.83 11.33
C TRP A 185 17.08 -5.07 10.29
N LYS A 186 17.00 -4.32 9.19
CA LYS A 186 18.02 -4.31 8.13
C LYS A 186 19.16 -3.39 8.56
N SER A 187 20.33 -3.58 7.95
CA SER A 187 21.41 -2.60 8.10
C SER A 187 21.16 -1.35 7.28
N THR A 188 21.71 -0.24 7.77
CA THR A 188 21.77 1.05 7.08
C THR A 188 23.18 1.22 6.54
N MET A 189 23.33 1.16 5.22
CA MET A 189 24.61 1.22 4.51
C MET A 189 25.62 0.16 5.00
N GLY A 190 25.13 -1.05 5.33
CA GLY A 190 25.93 -2.15 5.87
C GLY A 190 26.28 -2.02 7.36
N LYS A 191 25.72 -1.04 8.07
CA LYS A 191 25.98 -0.76 9.49
C LYS A 191 24.70 -0.76 10.31
N PHE A 192 24.84 -0.75 11.64
CA PHE A 192 23.69 -0.56 12.54
C PHE A 192 22.96 0.76 12.28
N GLY A 193 23.70 1.84 12.02
CA GLY A 193 23.16 3.12 11.53
C GLY A 193 22.49 3.97 12.60
N TYR A 194 21.34 3.54 13.13
CA TYR A 194 20.54 4.28 14.09
C TYR A 194 19.66 3.38 14.96
N GLU A 195 19.22 3.91 16.10
CA GLU A 195 18.32 3.21 17.05
C GLU A 195 17.05 2.69 16.38
N ARG A 196 16.75 1.40 16.56
CA ARG A 196 15.56 0.75 16.03
C ARG A 196 14.43 0.85 17.04
N LYS A 197 13.23 1.26 16.62
CA LYS A 197 12.07 1.42 17.50
C LYS A 197 10.85 0.70 16.96
N LEU A 198 10.18 -0.04 17.85
CA LEU A 198 8.83 -0.53 17.62
C LEU A 198 7.95 -0.29 18.84
N LYS A 199 6.63 -0.20 18.62
CA LYS A 199 5.62 -0.09 19.66
C LYS A 199 4.63 -1.25 19.51
N TYR A 200 4.54 -2.10 20.52
CA TYR A 200 3.44 -3.05 20.66
C TYR A 200 2.25 -2.37 21.33
N VAL A 201 1.05 -2.56 20.79
CA VAL A 201 -0.21 -2.11 21.41
C VAL A 201 -1.13 -3.30 21.57
N PHE A 202 -1.73 -3.43 22.75
CA PHE A 202 -2.60 -4.54 23.11
C PHE A 202 -4.05 -4.07 23.23
N PHE A 203 -4.97 -4.88 22.73
CA PHE A 203 -6.38 -4.54 22.59
C PHE A 203 -7.22 -5.58 23.32
N ASP A 204 -8.17 -5.09 24.10
CA ASP A 204 -9.20 -5.82 24.82
C ASP A 204 -10.58 -5.71 24.14
N GLU A 205 -10.72 -4.78 23.19
CA GLU A 205 -11.91 -4.62 22.36
C GLU A 205 -11.59 -3.94 21.00
N GLY A 206 -12.52 -4.06 20.05
CA GLY A 206 -12.50 -3.35 18.76
C GLY A 206 -11.65 -3.97 17.65
N GLY A 207 -10.92 -5.06 17.91
CA GLY A 207 -10.30 -5.90 16.88
C GLY A 207 -9.40 -5.15 15.89
N TYR A 208 -9.54 -5.43 14.59
CA TYR A 208 -8.73 -4.77 13.55
C TYR A 208 -9.10 -3.29 13.35
N VAL A 209 -10.35 -2.88 13.62
CA VAL A 209 -10.76 -1.47 13.50
C VAL A 209 -10.01 -0.63 14.53
N ALA A 210 -9.99 -1.06 15.80
CA ALA A 210 -9.24 -0.37 16.85
C ALA A 210 -7.73 -0.29 16.54
N GLN A 211 -7.16 -1.36 15.97
CA GLN A 211 -5.76 -1.36 15.51
C GLN A 211 -5.51 -0.31 14.41
N CYS A 212 -6.38 -0.22 13.41
CA CYS A 212 -6.31 0.83 12.39
C CYS A 212 -6.44 2.23 13.00
N LYS A 213 -7.36 2.45 13.95
CA LYS A 213 -7.55 3.76 14.59
C LYS A 213 -6.36 4.18 15.45
N GLU A 214 -5.77 3.26 16.20
CA GLU A 214 -4.51 3.51 16.92
C GLU A 214 -3.39 3.89 15.95
N TYR A 215 -3.28 3.17 14.83
CA TYR A 215 -2.28 3.48 13.82
C TYR A 215 -2.51 4.84 13.16
N ARG A 216 -3.75 5.15 12.76
CA ARG A 216 -4.16 6.45 12.20
C ARG A 216 -3.74 7.61 13.10
N ASN A 217 -4.07 7.54 14.38
CA ASN A 217 -3.72 8.56 15.38
C ASN A 217 -2.20 8.79 15.49
N TYR A 218 -1.41 7.74 15.34
CA TYR A 218 0.05 7.82 15.35
C TYR A 218 0.62 8.34 14.03
N ILE A 219 0.27 7.70 12.91
CA ILE A 219 0.96 7.87 11.63
C ILE A 219 0.62 9.20 10.97
N TRP A 220 -0.61 9.69 11.14
CA TRP A 220 -1.03 10.97 10.56
C TRP A 220 -0.18 12.12 11.08
N LYS A 221 0.06 12.14 12.39
CA LYS A 221 0.96 13.12 13.02
C LYS A 221 2.41 12.94 12.58
N LYS A 222 2.89 11.69 12.51
CA LYS A 222 4.28 11.40 12.18
C LYS A 222 4.63 11.81 10.74
N ASN A 223 3.75 11.54 9.79
CA ASN A 223 3.99 11.77 8.37
C ASN A 223 3.35 13.07 7.85
N ASN A 224 2.84 13.94 8.75
CA ASN A 224 2.15 15.19 8.42
C ASN A 224 1.04 14.98 7.37
N VAL A 225 0.20 13.97 7.61
CA VAL A 225 -0.88 13.62 6.70
C VAL A 225 -1.93 14.73 6.71
N LEU A 226 -2.29 15.20 5.52
CA LEU A 226 -3.40 16.08 5.21
C LEU A 226 -4.52 15.25 4.58
N SER A 227 -5.74 15.55 4.99
CA SER A 227 -6.96 15.06 4.34
C SER A 227 -7.11 15.57 2.89
N LEU A 228 -7.91 14.87 2.10
CA LEU A 228 -8.36 15.29 0.76
C LEU A 228 -9.06 16.65 0.82
N ALA A 229 -9.82 16.93 1.88
CA ALA A 229 -10.48 18.22 2.08
C ALA A 229 -9.46 19.35 2.27
N GLU A 230 -8.41 19.15 3.06
CA GLU A 230 -7.32 20.12 3.22
C GLU A 230 -6.49 20.28 1.94
N ARG A 231 -6.25 19.19 1.21
CA ARG A 231 -5.54 19.20 -0.07
C ARG A 231 -6.33 19.94 -1.15
N GLN A 232 -7.64 19.73 -1.24
CA GLN A 232 -8.51 20.43 -2.20
C GLN A 232 -8.45 21.95 -2.02
N LYS A 233 -8.32 22.46 -0.79
CA LYS A 233 -8.15 23.91 -0.54
C LYS A 233 -6.92 24.48 -1.26
N LYS A 234 -5.85 23.69 -1.41
CA LYS A 234 -4.63 24.07 -2.11
C LYS A 234 -4.71 23.78 -3.61
N THR A 235 -5.31 22.66 -3.98
CA THR A 235 -5.42 22.19 -5.37
C THR A 235 -6.90 21.90 -5.69
N PRO A 236 -7.69 22.91 -6.11
CA PRO A 236 -9.13 22.77 -6.31
C PRO A 236 -9.54 21.71 -7.34
N SER A 237 -8.67 21.36 -8.28
CA SER A 237 -8.93 20.33 -9.29
C SER A 237 -9.12 18.92 -8.69
N ILE A 238 -8.69 18.68 -7.45
CA ILE A 238 -8.99 17.45 -6.69
C ILE A 238 -10.51 17.20 -6.62
N ALA A 239 -11.32 18.26 -6.56
CA ALA A 239 -12.77 18.14 -6.55
C ALA A 239 -13.33 17.39 -7.77
N LYS A 240 -12.62 17.41 -8.91
CA LYS A 240 -13.02 16.67 -10.12
C LYS A 240 -12.73 15.16 -10.01
N MET A 241 -11.74 14.77 -9.21
CA MET A 241 -11.33 13.38 -9.01
C MET A 241 -12.16 12.67 -7.95
N VAL A 242 -12.52 13.34 -6.84
CA VAL A 242 -13.32 12.70 -5.79
C VAL A 242 -14.71 12.33 -6.32
N GLY A 243 -15.06 11.05 -6.26
CA GLY A 243 -16.29 10.50 -6.86
C GLY A 243 -16.20 10.25 -8.37
N ALA A 244 -15.00 10.30 -8.96
CA ALA A 244 -14.80 9.98 -10.36
C ALA A 244 -14.46 8.51 -10.57
N VAL A 245 -14.84 7.99 -11.74
CA VAL A 245 -14.19 6.79 -12.27
C VAL A 245 -12.80 7.15 -12.77
N HIS A 246 -11.81 6.30 -12.51
CA HIS A 246 -10.47 6.47 -13.05
C HIS A 246 -10.34 5.68 -14.35
N ILE A 247 -9.83 6.29 -15.43
CA ILE A 247 -9.84 5.69 -16.76
C ILE A 247 -8.48 5.87 -17.43
N TYR A 248 -7.82 4.77 -17.79
CA TYR A 248 -6.73 4.80 -18.77
C TYR A 248 -7.30 4.68 -20.19
N VAL A 249 -7.02 5.67 -21.05
CA VAL A 249 -7.48 5.68 -22.45
C VAL A 249 -6.37 5.27 -23.42
N TRP A 250 -6.71 4.35 -24.31
CA TRP A 250 -5.81 3.74 -25.28
C TRP A 250 -6.35 3.86 -26.70
N ASP A 251 -5.44 3.75 -27.68
CA ASP A 251 -5.79 3.60 -29.09
C ASP A 251 -6.88 4.60 -29.55
N THR A 252 -7.99 4.08 -30.09
CA THR A 252 -9.12 4.85 -30.61
C THR A 252 -9.94 5.59 -29.55
N GLY A 253 -9.75 5.29 -28.26
CA GLY A 253 -10.39 5.99 -27.15
C GLY A 253 -9.69 7.31 -26.76
N ARG A 254 -8.51 7.60 -27.31
CA ARG A 254 -7.70 8.76 -26.92
C ARG A 254 -8.02 10.01 -27.75
N ASN A 255 -9.28 10.47 -27.71
CA ASN A 255 -9.73 11.72 -28.34
C ASN A 255 -10.92 12.31 -27.59
N ALA A 256 -11.21 13.60 -27.81
CA ALA A 256 -12.26 14.30 -27.07
C ALA A 256 -13.67 13.84 -27.44
N GLU A 257 -13.88 13.35 -28.67
CA GLU A 257 -15.16 12.80 -29.11
C GLU A 257 -15.57 11.60 -28.25
N PHE A 258 -14.65 10.66 -28.00
CA PHE A 258 -14.90 9.51 -27.13
C PHE A 258 -15.22 9.95 -25.69
N ALA A 259 -14.50 10.94 -25.15
CA ALA A 259 -14.79 11.48 -23.83
C ALA A 259 -16.18 12.15 -23.75
N ASN A 260 -16.58 12.85 -24.82
CA ASN A 260 -17.92 13.41 -24.95
C ASN A 260 -18.97 12.31 -25.04
N GLU A 261 -18.71 11.21 -25.75
CA GLU A 261 -19.60 10.05 -25.79
C GLU A 261 -19.84 9.45 -24.39
N MET A 262 -18.77 9.30 -23.59
CA MET A 262 -18.91 8.88 -22.20
C MET A 262 -19.77 9.87 -21.40
N LYS A 263 -19.56 11.17 -21.59
CA LYS A 263 -20.31 12.23 -20.90
C LYS A 263 -21.81 12.15 -21.21
N VAL A 264 -22.18 12.09 -22.49
CA VAL A 264 -23.59 11.99 -22.91
C VAL A 264 -24.23 10.66 -22.51
N SER A 265 -23.41 9.62 -22.27
CA SER A 265 -23.87 8.32 -21.76
C SER A 265 -24.13 8.30 -20.25
N GLY A 266 -23.86 9.42 -19.55
CA GLY A 266 -24.12 9.58 -18.11
C GLY A 266 -22.92 9.33 -17.21
N ILE A 267 -21.69 9.36 -17.75
CA ILE A 267 -20.47 9.40 -16.95
C ILE A 267 -20.22 10.86 -16.57
N ASP A 268 -20.59 11.31 -15.38
CA ASP A 268 -20.54 12.74 -15.05
C ASP A 268 -19.17 13.23 -14.58
N LYS A 269 -18.39 12.35 -13.95
CA LYS A 269 -17.05 12.63 -13.41
C LYS A 269 -16.08 11.50 -13.77
N ALA A 270 -14.97 11.85 -14.40
CA ALA A 270 -13.89 10.93 -14.72
C ALA A 270 -12.52 11.57 -14.46
N LEU A 271 -11.55 10.77 -14.04
CA LEU A 271 -10.13 11.06 -14.14
C LEU A 271 -9.58 10.32 -15.36
N VAL A 272 -9.38 11.04 -16.45
CA VAL A 272 -8.88 10.48 -17.72
C VAL A 272 -7.35 10.52 -17.71
N LEU A 273 -6.72 9.36 -17.82
CA LEU A 273 -5.28 9.16 -17.84
C LEU A 273 -4.82 8.64 -19.20
N TRP A 274 -3.71 9.17 -19.68
CA TRP A 274 -3.06 8.69 -20.89
C TRP A 274 -1.56 8.52 -20.68
N ASN A 275 -0.97 7.59 -21.44
CA ASN A 275 0.45 7.25 -21.32
C ASN A 275 1.25 7.80 -22.52
N PRO A 276 2.20 8.73 -22.30
CA PRO A 276 3.02 9.34 -23.34
C PRO A 276 4.03 8.39 -23.98
N ASN A 277 4.25 7.19 -23.42
CA ASN A 277 5.07 6.14 -24.06
C ASN A 277 4.30 5.35 -25.14
N HIS A 278 3.03 5.65 -25.36
CA HIS A 278 2.15 4.93 -26.29
C HIS A 278 1.43 5.90 -27.23
N THR A 279 1.32 5.54 -28.51
CA THR A 279 0.56 6.29 -29.51
C THR A 279 -0.92 5.84 -29.54
N PRO A 280 -1.82 6.53 -30.28
CA PRO A 280 -1.67 7.90 -30.78
C PRO A 280 -1.48 8.88 -29.62
N TYR A 281 -0.87 10.03 -29.88
CA TYR A 281 -0.92 11.12 -28.91
C TYR A 281 -2.28 11.78 -28.95
N PRO A 282 -2.75 12.34 -27.82
CA PRO A 282 -3.96 13.14 -27.85
C PRO A 282 -3.79 14.35 -28.79
N GLU A 283 -4.91 14.81 -29.33
CA GLU A 283 -4.97 16.00 -30.19
C GLU A 283 -4.53 17.28 -29.46
N ASN A 284 -4.19 18.32 -30.22
CA ASN A 284 -3.92 19.65 -29.66
C ASN A 284 -5.14 20.18 -28.88
N GLY A 285 -4.90 20.72 -27.70
CA GLY A 285 -5.96 21.22 -26.81
C GLY A 285 -6.79 20.10 -26.14
N TYR A 286 -6.33 18.84 -26.17
CA TYR A 286 -7.05 17.72 -25.57
C TYR A 286 -7.34 17.94 -24.08
N SER A 287 -6.37 18.43 -23.31
CA SER A 287 -6.53 18.69 -21.88
C SER A 287 -7.67 19.65 -21.60
N GLU A 288 -7.73 20.76 -22.35
CA GLU A 288 -8.76 21.78 -22.24
C GLU A 288 -10.14 21.21 -22.63
N LYS A 289 -10.21 20.43 -23.72
CA LYS A 289 -11.45 19.76 -24.14
C LYS A 289 -11.97 18.79 -23.08
N ILE A 290 -11.11 17.97 -22.47
CA ILE A 290 -11.50 17.07 -21.37
C ILE A 290 -11.96 17.86 -20.15
N LYS A 291 -11.23 18.93 -19.78
CA LYS A 291 -11.61 19.79 -18.65
C LYS A 291 -12.95 20.50 -18.89
N ASN A 292 -13.26 20.90 -20.11
CA ASN A 292 -14.54 21.53 -20.48
C ASN A 292 -15.74 20.58 -20.34
N LEU A 293 -15.53 19.26 -20.37
CA LEU A 293 -16.56 18.26 -20.04
C LEU A 293 -16.78 18.10 -18.52
N GLY A 294 -15.98 18.78 -17.70
CA GLY A 294 -15.99 18.66 -16.24
C GLY A 294 -15.13 17.52 -15.69
N TYR A 295 -14.37 16.82 -16.54
CA TYR A 295 -13.47 15.75 -16.12
C TYR A 295 -12.12 16.29 -15.63
N ALA A 296 -11.45 15.49 -14.80
CA ALA A 296 -10.02 15.64 -14.55
C ALA A 296 -9.24 14.91 -15.65
N ILE A 297 -8.04 15.41 -15.94
CA ILE A 297 -7.12 14.76 -16.86
C ILE A 297 -5.74 14.65 -16.22
N GLY A 298 -5.08 13.52 -16.41
CA GLY A 298 -3.71 13.30 -15.99
C GLY A 298 -2.88 12.54 -17.01
N MET A 299 -1.58 12.58 -16.80
CA MET A 299 -0.59 11.90 -17.64
C MET A 299 0.23 10.93 -16.79
N TYR A 300 0.46 9.73 -17.32
CA TYR A 300 1.40 8.77 -16.74
C TYR A 300 2.84 9.24 -16.96
N ASP A 301 3.71 9.06 -15.97
CA ASP A 301 5.15 9.23 -16.09
C ASP A 301 5.88 8.20 -15.19
N CYS A 302 7.15 7.96 -15.48
CA CYS A 302 8.01 7.11 -14.66
C CYS A 302 9.41 7.73 -14.58
N PHE A 303 9.82 8.10 -13.37
CA PHE A 303 11.17 8.58 -13.10
C PHE A 303 12.09 7.50 -12.52
N THR A 304 11.53 6.33 -12.20
CA THR A 304 12.27 5.24 -11.57
C THR A 304 13.11 4.48 -12.57
N ASP A 305 12.60 4.20 -13.77
CA ASP A 305 13.32 3.36 -14.72
C ASP A 305 14.31 4.17 -15.59
N ALA A 306 15.48 3.59 -15.83
CA ALA A 306 16.47 4.02 -16.80
C ALA A 306 16.98 2.81 -17.60
N HIS A 307 17.53 3.07 -18.80
CA HIS A 307 17.98 2.01 -19.69
C HIS A 307 19.45 2.18 -20.06
N LYS A 308 20.20 1.08 -20.23
CA LYS A 308 21.63 1.12 -20.61
C LYS A 308 21.93 1.88 -21.89
N ARG A 309 20.98 1.94 -22.83
CA ARG A 309 21.09 2.74 -24.07
C ARG A 309 21.29 4.24 -23.80
N ASP A 310 20.92 4.70 -22.61
CA ASP A 310 21.02 6.09 -22.16
C ASP A 310 22.46 6.46 -21.75
N THR A 311 23.42 5.55 -21.95
CA THR A 311 24.85 5.84 -21.83
C THR A 311 25.37 6.71 -22.98
N ALA A 312 24.72 6.64 -24.14
CA ALA A 312 25.09 7.47 -25.30
C ALA A 312 24.40 8.84 -25.24
N LEU A 313 25.11 9.87 -25.69
CA LEU A 313 24.50 11.16 -26.02
C LEU A 313 23.60 10.98 -27.26
N SER A 314 22.46 11.67 -27.27
CA SER A 314 21.56 11.70 -28.41
C SER A 314 20.83 13.02 -28.43
N GLU A 315 20.73 13.61 -29.62
CA GLU A 315 20.00 14.87 -29.87
C GLU A 315 18.51 14.64 -30.15
N LYS A 316 17.99 13.39 -30.04
CA LYS A 316 16.57 13.13 -30.30
C LYS A 316 15.71 14.04 -29.43
N THR A 317 14.98 14.93 -30.11
CA THR A 317 14.09 15.90 -29.50
C THR A 317 12.78 15.23 -29.09
N PHE A 318 12.04 15.86 -28.18
CA PHE A 318 10.74 15.43 -27.65
C PHE A 318 9.64 15.20 -28.71
N ARG A 319 9.90 15.39 -30.01
CA ARG A 319 8.90 15.32 -31.10
C ARG A 319 9.43 14.67 -32.39
N SER A 320 10.18 13.58 -32.32
CA SER A 320 10.22 12.66 -33.46
C SER A 320 8.93 11.83 -33.50
N GLU A 321 8.58 11.22 -34.64
CA GLU A 321 7.42 10.31 -34.83
C GLU A 321 7.46 9.02 -33.95
N THR A 322 8.31 9.02 -32.93
CA THR A 322 8.48 7.98 -31.93
C THR A 322 7.74 8.33 -30.64
N PRO A 323 7.43 7.35 -29.77
CA PRO A 323 6.98 7.59 -28.38
C PRO A 323 7.75 8.72 -27.68
N PHE A 324 7.19 9.41 -26.68
CA PHE A 324 7.92 10.49 -25.98
C PHE A 324 9.14 9.93 -25.23
N TRP A 325 9.19 8.60 -25.07
CA TRP A 325 10.20 7.84 -24.33
C TRP A 325 10.49 8.53 -23.00
N CYS A 326 9.44 8.70 -22.18
CA CYS A 326 9.53 9.33 -20.89
C CYS A 326 10.46 8.59 -19.91
N ASN A 327 11.15 7.50 -20.29
CA ASN A 327 12.20 6.89 -19.45
C ASN A 327 13.59 7.01 -20.10
N TYR A 328 13.82 8.08 -20.87
CA TYR A 328 15.04 8.29 -21.66
C TYR A 328 15.89 9.46 -21.16
N TYR A 329 17.14 9.19 -20.81
CA TYR A 329 18.07 10.19 -20.23
C TYR A 329 19.45 10.19 -20.92
N PRO A 330 19.59 10.75 -22.14
CA PRO A 330 20.82 10.68 -22.93
C PRO A 330 22.10 11.09 -22.18
N GLY A 331 23.10 10.21 -22.16
CA GLY A 331 24.38 10.40 -21.49
C GLY A 331 24.33 10.36 -19.95
N LEU A 332 23.15 10.19 -19.35
CA LEU A 332 22.99 10.32 -17.89
C LEU A 332 22.83 8.98 -17.18
N TYR A 333 22.76 7.85 -17.88
CA TYR A 333 22.59 6.53 -17.27
C TYR A 333 23.55 6.29 -16.09
N ASN A 334 24.85 6.46 -16.32
CA ASN A 334 25.87 6.16 -15.30
C ASN A 334 25.78 7.08 -14.08
N TYR A 335 25.32 8.32 -14.29
CA TYR A 335 25.10 9.30 -13.24
C TYR A 335 23.79 9.05 -12.51
N ASN A 336 22.69 8.69 -13.17
CA ASN A 336 21.39 8.62 -12.52
C ASN A 336 21.17 7.33 -11.72
N VAL A 337 21.64 6.18 -12.20
CA VAL A 337 21.24 4.89 -11.62
C VAL A 337 21.77 4.67 -10.20
N ALA A 338 20.92 4.12 -9.34
CA ALA A 338 21.26 3.70 -7.99
C ALA A 338 22.24 2.53 -8.02
N ARG A 339 23.21 2.55 -7.09
CA ARG A 339 24.26 1.53 -6.98
C ARG A 339 24.11 0.72 -5.70
N LYS A 340 24.23 -0.60 -5.79
CA LYS A 340 24.43 -1.50 -4.66
C LYS A 340 25.85 -1.36 -4.10
N LYS A 341 26.09 -1.95 -2.93
CA LYS A 341 27.41 -1.98 -2.26
C LYS A 341 28.52 -2.55 -3.15
N ASP A 342 28.21 -3.52 -4.00
CA ASP A 342 29.16 -4.15 -4.93
C ASP A 342 29.35 -3.35 -6.25
N GLY A 343 28.67 -2.22 -6.41
CA GLY A 343 28.71 -1.38 -7.62
C GLY A 343 27.72 -1.79 -8.70
N SER A 344 27.01 -2.92 -8.57
CA SER A 344 25.95 -3.30 -9.50
C SER A 344 24.69 -2.43 -9.32
N VAL A 345 23.74 -2.54 -10.25
CA VAL A 345 22.49 -1.77 -10.25
C VAL A 345 21.31 -2.58 -9.71
N TYR A 346 20.29 -1.87 -9.23
CA TYR A 346 18.96 -2.44 -9.01
C TYR A 346 18.20 -2.46 -10.34
N THR A 347 17.44 -3.53 -10.58
CA THR A 347 16.81 -3.78 -11.88
C THR A 347 15.49 -4.53 -11.71
N ASN A 348 14.52 -4.28 -12.59
CA ASN A 348 13.31 -5.07 -12.76
C ASN A 348 13.18 -5.54 -14.22
N SER A 349 12.01 -6.02 -14.62
CA SER A 349 11.73 -6.45 -15.99
C SER A 349 11.66 -5.30 -17.02
N PHE A 350 11.61 -4.05 -16.57
CA PHE A 350 11.38 -2.85 -17.39
C PHE A 350 12.62 -1.94 -17.47
N GLY A 351 13.47 -1.88 -16.45
CA GLY A 351 14.66 -1.04 -16.43
C GLY A 351 15.51 -1.15 -15.17
N ASP A 352 16.59 -0.37 -15.16
CA ASP A 352 17.47 -0.18 -14.02
C ASP A 352 17.04 1.06 -13.23
N TYR A 353 17.16 1.05 -11.90
CA TYR A 353 16.56 2.09 -11.08
C TYR A 353 17.40 3.35 -11.01
N ASN A 354 16.80 4.50 -11.29
CA ASN A 354 17.31 5.82 -10.97
C ASN A 354 17.35 6.03 -9.45
N CYS A 355 18.36 6.75 -8.99
CA CYS A 355 18.41 7.29 -7.64
C CYS A 355 17.55 8.56 -7.57
N PRO A 356 16.60 8.69 -6.63
CA PRO A 356 15.74 9.86 -6.48
C PRO A 356 16.51 11.11 -6.07
N VAL A 357 17.75 10.96 -5.57
CA VAL A 357 18.67 12.08 -5.36
C VAL A 357 19.18 12.63 -6.69
N ALA A 358 19.55 11.76 -7.62
CA ALA A 358 20.18 12.13 -8.89
C ALA A 358 19.16 12.60 -9.95
N ILE A 359 17.94 12.05 -9.95
CA ILE A 359 16.98 12.27 -11.03
C ILE A 359 16.23 13.61 -10.97
N GLN A 360 16.24 14.31 -9.82
CA GLN A 360 15.44 15.52 -9.59
C GLN A 360 15.58 16.58 -10.70
N PRO A 361 16.78 16.90 -11.21
CA PRO A 361 16.92 17.89 -12.28
C PRO A 361 16.25 17.48 -13.60
N GLN A 362 16.09 16.17 -13.85
CA GLN A 362 15.43 15.67 -15.06
C GLN A 362 13.90 15.72 -14.96
N VAL A 363 13.35 15.71 -13.74
CA VAL A 363 11.91 15.79 -13.51
C VAL A 363 11.33 17.06 -14.11
N THR A 364 11.85 18.23 -13.74
CA THR A 364 11.36 19.51 -14.28
C THR A 364 11.72 19.70 -15.74
N LYS A 365 12.94 19.32 -16.16
CA LYS A 365 13.38 19.40 -17.56
C LYS A 365 12.45 18.66 -18.53
N ARG A 366 11.89 17.52 -18.09
CA ARG A 366 10.89 16.76 -18.86
C ARG A 366 9.51 17.39 -18.77
N LEU A 367 9.06 17.70 -17.56
CA LEU A 367 7.67 18.09 -17.33
C LEU A 367 7.37 19.51 -17.82
N ASP A 368 8.33 20.43 -17.81
CA ASP A 368 8.14 21.80 -18.28
C ASP A 368 7.58 21.86 -19.72
N PRO A 369 8.21 21.27 -20.75
CA PRO A 369 7.67 21.28 -22.11
C PRO A 369 6.39 20.44 -22.27
N LEU A 370 6.23 19.36 -21.51
CA LEU A 370 5.02 18.54 -21.58
C LEU A 370 3.82 19.26 -20.98
N HIS A 371 3.98 19.92 -19.83
CA HIS A 371 2.93 20.68 -19.17
C HIS A 371 2.49 21.89 -19.99
N ALA A 372 3.43 22.55 -20.69
CA ALA A 372 3.12 23.65 -21.59
C ALA A 372 2.21 23.25 -22.77
N VAL A 373 2.27 21.98 -23.20
CA VAL A 373 1.45 21.43 -24.29
C VAL A 373 0.18 20.76 -23.76
N TYR A 374 0.33 20.01 -22.68
CA TYR A 374 -0.73 19.26 -22.01
C TYR A 374 -0.85 19.77 -20.58
N ASN A 375 -1.64 20.83 -20.41
CA ASN A 375 -1.95 21.41 -19.11
C ASN A 375 -2.88 20.46 -18.32
N ASN A 376 -2.31 19.39 -17.76
CA ASN A 376 -3.06 18.37 -17.03
C ASN A 376 -3.44 18.84 -15.62
N ASP A 377 -4.50 18.28 -15.05
CA ASP A 377 -4.84 18.49 -13.63
C ASP A 377 -3.99 17.57 -12.72
N SER A 378 -3.40 16.52 -13.28
CA SER A 378 -2.71 15.46 -12.54
C SER A 378 -1.50 14.84 -13.26
N TYR A 379 -0.57 14.29 -12.50
CA TYR A 379 0.37 13.27 -12.98
C TYR A 379 0.28 11.99 -12.16
N PHE A 380 0.41 10.85 -12.84
CA PHE A 380 0.54 9.53 -12.24
C PHE A 380 2.00 9.09 -12.29
N LEU A 381 2.63 8.83 -11.13
CA LEU A 381 4.03 8.42 -11.08
C LEU A 381 4.19 6.94 -10.81
N ASP A 382 4.62 6.24 -11.85
CA ASP A 382 4.81 4.81 -11.79
C ASP A 382 5.99 4.41 -10.91
N VAL A 383 5.90 3.21 -10.30
CA VAL A 383 6.95 2.54 -9.52
C VAL A 383 7.35 3.22 -8.21
N SER A 384 7.16 4.55 -8.12
CA SER A 384 7.69 5.44 -7.08
C SER A 384 7.30 5.07 -5.64
N GLN A 385 6.14 4.45 -5.44
CA GLN A 385 5.69 3.95 -4.14
C GLN A 385 5.60 2.43 -4.09
N ALA A 386 5.76 1.72 -5.22
CA ALA A 386 5.55 0.29 -5.30
C ALA A 386 6.83 -0.53 -5.13
N ASN A 387 7.96 -0.13 -5.72
CA ASN A 387 9.12 -1.01 -5.83
C ASN A 387 9.94 -1.17 -4.54
N GLY A 388 9.64 -0.44 -3.46
CA GLY A 388 10.42 -0.47 -2.22
C GLY A 388 11.47 0.64 -2.11
N LEU A 389 12.19 0.63 -0.98
CA LEU A 389 13.24 1.60 -0.70
C LEU A 389 14.62 0.98 -0.82
N TYR A 390 15.54 1.74 -1.41
CA TYR A 390 16.88 1.28 -1.75
C TYR A 390 17.97 2.17 -1.15
N GLU A 391 19.14 1.58 -0.94
CA GLU A 391 20.36 2.31 -0.65
C GLU A 391 21.08 2.65 -1.96
N CYS A 392 21.76 3.79 -2.02
CA CYS A 392 22.64 4.14 -3.11
C CYS A 392 24.07 4.30 -2.60
N TYR A 393 24.98 3.48 -3.13
CA TYR A 393 26.42 3.53 -2.85
C TYR A 393 27.22 4.27 -3.94
N SER A 394 26.53 5.03 -4.81
CA SER A 394 27.20 5.92 -5.75
C SER A 394 28.06 6.93 -4.99
N LYS A 395 29.30 7.14 -5.44
CA LYS A 395 30.18 8.16 -4.86
C LYS A 395 29.65 9.59 -5.07
N LEU A 396 28.79 9.80 -6.06
CA LEU A 396 28.27 11.12 -6.44
C LEU A 396 26.97 11.48 -5.72
N HIS A 397 26.19 10.49 -5.30
CA HIS A 397 24.87 10.68 -4.68
C HIS A 397 24.55 9.54 -3.69
N PRO A 398 25.39 9.34 -2.65
CA PRO A 398 25.13 8.30 -1.67
C PRO A 398 23.83 8.57 -0.92
N ALA A 399 23.02 7.54 -0.68
CA ALA A 399 21.73 7.68 -0.01
C ALA A 399 21.38 6.43 0.80
N THR A 400 20.88 6.63 2.02
CA THR A 400 20.19 5.59 2.81
C THR A 400 18.77 5.36 2.29
N ARG A 401 18.07 4.30 2.75
CA ARG A 401 16.65 4.08 2.42
C ARG A 401 15.74 5.23 2.87
N GLN A 402 16.04 5.82 4.03
CA GLN A 402 15.32 6.99 4.52
C GLN A 402 15.52 8.18 3.59
N GLN A 403 16.77 8.49 3.22
CA GLN A 403 17.05 9.58 2.28
C GLN A 403 16.46 9.31 0.89
N TYR A 404 16.40 8.04 0.47
CA TYR A 404 15.73 7.62 -0.76
C TYR A 404 14.24 8.01 -0.72
N ALA A 405 13.52 7.63 0.35
CA ALA A 405 12.13 8.01 0.58
C ALA A 405 11.91 9.53 0.64
N GLU A 406 12.72 10.25 1.42
CA GLU A 406 12.64 11.70 1.58
C GLU A 406 12.83 12.44 0.25
N ASN A 407 13.78 11.98 -0.59
CA ASN A 407 14.01 12.58 -1.90
C ASN A 407 12.92 12.24 -2.90
N MET A 408 12.25 11.09 -2.77
CA MET A 408 11.04 10.80 -3.56
C MET A 408 9.92 11.78 -3.23
N VAL A 409 9.59 11.92 -1.95
CA VAL A 409 8.60 12.89 -1.47
C VAL A 409 8.95 14.31 -1.93
N LYS A 410 10.23 14.69 -1.87
CA LYS A 410 10.69 16.01 -2.28
C LYS A 410 10.39 16.32 -3.75
N TYR A 411 10.70 15.41 -4.69
CA TYR A 411 10.43 15.70 -6.10
C TYR A 411 8.94 15.59 -6.44
N ILE A 412 8.17 14.76 -5.72
CA ILE A 412 6.70 14.72 -5.89
C ILE A 412 6.11 16.09 -5.51
N ASN A 413 6.50 16.64 -4.36
CA ASN A 413 6.02 17.96 -3.94
C ASN A 413 6.51 19.08 -4.86
N LEU A 414 7.73 18.97 -5.41
CA LEU A 414 8.21 19.90 -6.44
C LEU A 414 7.27 19.95 -7.66
N VAL A 415 6.76 18.80 -8.11
CA VAL A 415 5.81 18.73 -9.24
C VAL A 415 4.47 19.34 -8.86
N VAL A 416 3.93 19.01 -7.68
CA VAL A 416 2.69 19.59 -7.15
C VAL A 416 2.78 21.11 -7.12
N ASP A 417 3.82 21.66 -6.50
CA ASP A 417 3.96 23.10 -6.27
C ASP A 417 4.24 23.87 -7.57
N ARG A 418 5.05 23.30 -8.46
CA ARG A 418 5.45 23.97 -9.71
C ARG A 418 4.31 24.07 -10.73
N TYR A 419 3.48 23.04 -10.82
CA TYR A 419 2.44 22.95 -11.86
C TYR A 419 1.01 23.07 -11.30
N ASN A 420 0.85 23.20 -9.98
CA ASN A 420 -0.45 23.23 -9.30
C ASN A 420 -1.35 22.04 -9.69
N VAL A 421 -0.76 20.85 -9.64
CA VAL A 421 -1.39 19.57 -10.01
C VAL A 421 -1.54 18.68 -8.78
N PHE A 422 -2.46 17.72 -8.85
CA PHE A 422 -2.50 16.64 -7.87
C PHE A 422 -1.76 15.40 -8.39
N MET A 423 -1.31 14.53 -7.49
CA MET A 423 -0.42 13.41 -7.84
C MET A 423 -1.02 12.05 -7.53
N GLY A 424 -0.78 11.11 -8.43
CA GLY A 424 -1.06 9.68 -8.25
C GLY A 424 0.19 8.84 -8.16
N ALA A 425 0.06 7.63 -7.62
CA ALA A 425 1.15 6.66 -7.49
C ALA A 425 0.76 5.22 -7.87
N GLU A 426 1.73 4.44 -8.34
CA GLU A 426 1.63 2.97 -8.31
C GLU A 426 1.72 2.51 -6.87
N TRP A 427 0.62 1.97 -6.35
CA TRP A 427 0.45 1.56 -4.95
C TRP A 427 0.56 2.72 -3.95
N GLY A 428 0.12 2.48 -2.71
CA GLY A 428 0.12 3.46 -1.63
C GLY A 428 1.12 3.05 -0.55
N ALA A 429 2.05 3.93 -0.21
CA ALA A 429 3.03 3.68 0.84
C ALA A 429 3.02 4.81 1.88
N ASP A 430 2.98 4.47 3.17
CA ASP A 430 2.79 5.46 4.24
C ASP A 430 3.87 6.57 4.25
N PHE A 431 5.09 6.27 3.81
CA PHE A 431 6.21 7.22 3.85
C PHE A 431 5.96 8.41 2.92
N ALA A 432 5.11 8.25 1.90
CA ALA A 432 4.74 9.31 1.00
C ALA A 432 3.87 10.38 1.69
N GLY A 433 3.32 10.06 2.87
CA GLY A 433 2.44 10.92 3.63
C GLY A 433 1.28 11.38 2.76
N SER A 434 1.20 12.68 2.51
CA SER A 434 0.15 13.26 1.65
C SER A 434 0.63 13.74 0.30
N SER A 435 1.78 13.25 -0.17
CA SER A 435 2.34 13.68 -1.45
C SER A 435 1.54 13.15 -2.64
N SER A 436 0.77 12.07 -2.46
CA SER A 436 -0.17 11.52 -3.45
C SER A 436 -1.59 11.52 -2.91
N VAL A 437 -2.56 11.85 -3.77
CA VAL A 437 -4.00 11.92 -3.41
C VAL A 437 -4.82 10.83 -4.08
N TYR A 438 -4.21 10.03 -4.95
CA TYR A 438 -4.76 8.76 -5.39
C TYR A 438 -3.68 7.68 -5.61
N ALA A 439 -4.04 6.42 -5.48
CA ALA A 439 -3.14 5.28 -5.70
C ALA A 439 -3.82 4.17 -6.51
N HIS A 440 -3.15 3.68 -7.55
CA HIS A 440 -3.62 2.55 -8.35
C HIS A 440 -2.86 1.28 -7.95
N GLY A 441 -3.59 0.27 -7.47
CA GLY A 441 -3.03 -1.03 -7.12
C GLY A 441 -3.30 -1.50 -5.70
N MET A 442 -3.89 -0.66 -4.83
CA MET A 442 -4.17 -1.04 -3.44
C MET A 442 -5.21 -2.16 -3.33
N MET A 443 -6.19 -2.17 -4.24
CA MET A 443 -7.22 -3.22 -4.27
C MET A 443 -6.68 -4.57 -4.76
N THR A 444 -5.60 -4.58 -5.56
CA THR A 444 -5.00 -5.79 -6.10
C THR A 444 -3.93 -6.33 -5.14
N LEU A 445 -4.12 -7.54 -4.63
CA LEU A 445 -3.13 -8.18 -3.76
C LEU A 445 -1.93 -8.67 -4.59
N GLN A 446 -0.89 -7.82 -4.68
CA GLN A 446 0.19 -8.02 -5.66
C GLN A 446 1.03 -9.26 -5.37
N ARG A 447 1.20 -9.62 -4.09
CA ARG A 447 1.93 -10.83 -3.67
C ARG A 447 1.37 -12.12 -4.29
N THR A 448 0.06 -12.21 -4.49
CA THR A 448 -0.61 -13.37 -5.11
C THR A 448 -0.96 -13.14 -6.58
N TRP A 449 -0.72 -11.92 -7.08
CA TRP A 449 -0.88 -11.55 -8.48
C TRP A 449 0.36 -11.89 -9.30
N PHE A 450 1.53 -11.41 -8.87
CA PHE A 450 2.80 -11.71 -9.54
C PHE A 450 3.23 -13.14 -9.29
N ASN A 451 3.98 -13.70 -10.24
CA ASN A 451 4.43 -15.10 -10.21
C ASN A 451 3.27 -16.12 -10.10
N SER A 452 2.08 -15.74 -10.57
CA SER A 452 0.89 -16.59 -10.60
C SER A 452 0.55 -17.04 -12.03
N ASP A 453 -0.50 -17.85 -12.16
CA ASP A 453 -1.02 -18.30 -13.46
C ASP A 453 -1.38 -17.16 -14.41
N ILE A 454 -1.62 -15.97 -13.88
CA ILE A 454 -1.97 -14.80 -14.68
C ILE A 454 -0.84 -14.37 -15.65
N GLN A 455 0.41 -14.77 -15.39
CA GLN A 455 1.55 -14.47 -16.26
C GLN A 455 1.84 -15.58 -17.28
N LYS A 456 1.15 -16.73 -17.20
CA LYS A 456 1.40 -17.89 -18.06
C LYS A 456 0.79 -17.70 -19.44
N LYS A 457 1.65 -17.37 -20.42
CA LYS A 457 1.29 -17.21 -21.83
C LYS A 457 0.57 -18.44 -22.39
N GLY A 458 -0.46 -18.22 -23.19
CA GLY A 458 -1.25 -19.29 -23.84
C GLY A 458 -2.35 -19.89 -22.96
N THR A 459 -2.53 -19.42 -21.73
CA THR A 459 -3.65 -19.82 -20.85
C THR A 459 -4.79 -18.81 -20.91
N ILE A 460 -5.98 -19.21 -20.47
CA ILE A 460 -7.14 -18.32 -20.32
C ILE A 460 -6.97 -17.25 -19.24
N TYR A 461 -5.97 -17.41 -18.36
CA TYR A 461 -5.64 -16.48 -17.27
C TYR A 461 -4.69 -15.38 -17.73
N TYR A 462 -4.03 -15.55 -18.87
CA TYR A 462 -2.93 -14.69 -19.28
C TYR A 462 -3.34 -13.22 -19.40
N TYR A 463 -2.73 -12.35 -18.59
CA TYR A 463 -3.04 -10.92 -18.57
C TYR A 463 -2.62 -10.12 -19.81
N GLY A 464 -1.74 -10.63 -20.68
CA GLY A 464 -1.32 -9.94 -21.91
C GLY A 464 0.12 -9.40 -21.90
N ASN A 465 0.44 -8.53 -22.87
CA ASN A 465 1.75 -7.90 -23.02
C ASN A 465 1.70 -6.51 -23.70
N TRP A 466 2.86 -5.84 -23.73
CA TRP A 466 3.06 -4.49 -24.28
C TRP A 466 3.50 -4.44 -25.76
N ARG A 467 3.44 -5.54 -26.53
CA ARG A 467 4.02 -5.60 -27.89
C ARG A 467 3.34 -4.65 -28.89
N ASN A 468 2.02 -4.48 -28.76
CA ASN A 468 1.29 -3.51 -29.57
C ASN A 468 1.34 -2.15 -28.85
N ASN A 469 2.08 -1.19 -29.44
CA ASN A 469 2.27 0.11 -28.81
C ASN A 469 0.95 0.87 -28.62
N PRO A 470 0.11 1.11 -29.64
CA PRO A 470 -1.13 1.85 -29.42
C PRO A 470 -2.18 1.09 -28.60
N ARG A 471 -2.19 -0.24 -28.71
CA ARG A 471 -3.24 -1.10 -28.14
C ARG A 471 -2.65 -2.32 -27.40
N PRO A 472 -1.95 -2.14 -26.26
CA PRO A 472 -1.32 -3.23 -25.55
C PRO A 472 -2.36 -4.18 -24.97
N THR A 473 -2.22 -5.49 -25.23
CA THR A 473 -3.19 -6.50 -24.76
C THR A 473 -3.23 -6.59 -23.24
N GLN A 474 -2.11 -6.28 -22.57
CA GLN A 474 -2.02 -6.19 -21.11
C GLN A 474 -3.05 -5.24 -20.48
N MET A 475 -3.44 -4.21 -21.22
CA MET A 475 -4.30 -3.12 -20.75
C MET A 475 -5.74 -3.21 -21.28
N LEU A 476 -6.01 -4.05 -22.27
CA LEU A 476 -7.29 -4.02 -23.00
C LEU A 476 -7.95 -5.39 -23.18
N SER A 477 -7.23 -6.50 -23.00
CA SER A 477 -7.81 -7.84 -23.16
C SER A 477 -8.54 -8.30 -21.88
N SER A 478 -9.66 -9.00 -22.07
CA SER A 478 -10.31 -9.76 -20.99
C SER A 478 -9.61 -11.09 -20.75
N ARG A 479 -9.78 -11.66 -19.56
CA ARG A 479 -9.23 -12.93 -19.11
C ARG A 479 -10.11 -13.55 -18.04
N VAL A 480 -9.80 -14.79 -17.66
CA VAL A 480 -10.43 -15.47 -16.53
C VAL A 480 -9.59 -15.26 -15.26
N ALA A 481 -10.24 -15.10 -14.11
CA ALA A 481 -9.56 -15.05 -12.81
C ALA A 481 -9.03 -16.44 -12.41
N PRO A 482 -7.73 -16.60 -12.09
CA PRO A 482 -7.18 -17.85 -11.59
C PRO A 482 -7.63 -18.13 -10.14
N ASP A 483 -7.60 -19.39 -9.71
CA ASP A 483 -8.04 -19.81 -8.37
C ASP A 483 -7.33 -19.06 -7.24
N THR A 484 -6.02 -18.83 -7.37
CA THR A 484 -5.24 -18.05 -6.39
C THR A 484 -5.78 -16.61 -6.25
N TYR A 485 -6.19 -16.00 -7.37
CA TYR A 485 -6.81 -14.67 -7.34
C TYR A 485 -8.18 -14.71 -6.67
N LEU A 486 -9.01 -15.70 -7.02
CA LEU A 486 -10.32 -15.91 -6.41
C LEU A 486 -10.23 -16.14 -4.91
N LYS A 487 -9.21 -16.87 -4.44
CA LYS A 487 -8.99 -17.22 -3.04
C LYS A 487 -8.47 -16.07 -2.18
N PHE A 488 -7.55 -15.25 -2.70
CA PHE A 488 -6.87 -14.23 -1.90
C PHE A 488 -7.17 -12.80 -2.32
N SER A 489 -7.22 -12.51 -3.63
CA SER A 489 -7.37 -11.15 -4.14
C SER A 489 -8.82 -10.67 -4.20
N ILE A 490 -9.82 -11.56 -4.27
CA ILE A 490 -11.23 -11.13 -4.32
C ILE A 490 -12.17 -11.97 -3.44
N ASN A 491 -11.63 -12.60 -2.40
CA ASN A 491 -12.42 -13.35 -1.43
C ASN A 491 -12.86 -12.45 -0.27
N GLU A 492 -14.16 -12.26 -0.14
CA GLU A 492 -14.81 -11.48 0.91
C GLU A 492 -14.60 -12.07 2.31
N TYR A 493 -14.24 -13.36 2.42
CA TYR A 493 -13.92 -13.97 3.70
C TYR A 493 -12.62 -13.44 4.32
N THR A 494 -11.61 -13.15 3.49
CA THR A 494 -10.27 -12.78 3.95
C THR A 494 -9.93 -11.32 3.68
N ARG A 495 -10.65 -10.62 2.79
CA ARG A 495 -10.38 -9.20 2.53
C ARG A 495 -10.96 -8.31 3.62
N VAL A 496 -10.23 -7.23 3.92
CA VAL A 496 -10.62 -6.21 4.90
C VAL A 496 -10.03 -4.85 4.49
N PRO A 497 -10.73 -3.72 4.71
CA PRO A 497 -10.25 -2.39 4.29
C PRO A 497 -9.35 -1.74 5.36
N LEU A 498 -8.22 -2.39 5.72
CA LEU A 498 -7.31 -1.85 6.73
C LEU A 498 -6.75 -0.49 6.32
N PHE A 499 -6.43 -0.31 5.03
CA PHE A 499 -5.90 0.94 4.51
C PHE A 499 -6.96 2.05 4.54
N GLU A 500 -8.19 1.79 4.10
CA GLU A 500 -9.28 2.79 4.18
C GLU A 500 -9.63 3.19 5.61
N LEU A 501 -9.61 2.25 6.56
CA LEU A 501 -9.82 2.58 7.98
C LEU A 501 -8.77 3.57 8.53
N VAL A 502 -7.62 3.70 7.86
CA VAL A 502 -6.55 4.64 8.21
C VAL A 502 -6.52 5.87 7.31
N TYR A 503 -6.85 5.76 6.02
CA TYR A 503 -6.52 6.76 5.01
C TYR A 503 -7.64 7.15 4.02
N HIS A 504 -8.87 6.67 4.19
CA HIS A 504 -9.96 6.91 3.23
C HIS A 504 -10.20 8.38 2.89
N ASP A 505 -10.08 9.27 3.88
CA ASP A 505 -10.24 10.72 3.74
C ASP A 505 -8.93 11.44 3.37
N ALA A 506 -7.85 10.73 3.07
CA ALA A 506 -6.55 11.29 2.67
C ALA A 506 -6.15 10.93 1.24
N ILE A 507 -6.63 9.81 0.70
CA ILE A 507 -6.24 9.30 -0.61
C ILE A 507 -7.34 8.43 -1.24
N VAL A 508 -7.59 8.59 -2.54
CA VAL A 508 -8.52 7.72 -3.28
C VAL A 508 -7.75 6.53 -3.85
N THR A 509 -8.09 5.32 -3.43
CA THR A 509 -7.45 4.09 -3.91
C THR A 509 -8.25 3.41 -5.02
N SER A 510 -7.59 2.49 -5.74
CA SER A 510 -8.23 1.66 -6.75
C SER A 510 -7.46 0.36 -7.06
N TRP A 511 -7.97 -0.42 -8.01
CA TRP A 511 -7.32 -1.59 -8.61
C TRP A 511 -6.02 -1.23 -9.31
N ARG A 512 -5.19 -2.23 -9.61
CA ARG A 512 -4.01 -2.05 -10.46
C ARG A 512 -4.46 -1.84 -11.91
N TRP A 513 -3.71 -1.10 -12.72
CA TRP A 513 -4.14 -0.78 -14.09
C TRP A 513 -4.25 -2.02 -14.99
N GLU A 514 -3.49 -3.10 -14.75
CA GLU A 514 -3.74 -4.36 -15.46
C GLU A 514 -4.90 -5.15 -14.86
N ASP A 515 -5.40 -4.80 -13.67
CA ASP A 515 -6.45 -5.48 -12.90
C ASP A 515 -7.74 -4.66 -12.76
N CYS A 516 -7.99 -3.74 -13.70
CA CYS A 516 -9.25 -3.01 -13.85
C CYS A 516 -10.50 -3.90 -13.71
N ASN A 517 -11.63 -3.27 -13.34
CA ASN A 517 -12.90 -3.94 -13.03
C ASN A 517 -13.35 -4.92 -14.13
N HIS A 518 -13.22 -4.50 -15.39
CA HIS A 518 -13.73 -5.20 -16.58
C HIS A 518 -12.80 -6.26 -17.16
N HIS A 519 -11.56 -6.38 -16.69
CA HIS A 519 -10.63 -7.36 -17.25
C HIS A 519 -11.03 -8.81 -16.98
N THR A 520 -11.82 -9.05 -15.94
CA THR A 520 -12.36 -10.36 -15.58
C THR A 520 -13.89 -10.25 -15.52
N PRO A 521 -14.58 -10.22 -16.69
CA PRO A 521 -16.00 -9.91 -16.77
C PRO A 521 -16.89 -10.77 -15.86
N GLU A 522 -16.52 -12.04 -15.66
CA GLU A 522 -17.25 -13.01 -14.84
C GLU A 522 -17.32 -12.65 -13.34
N ILE A 523 -16.41 -11.81 -12.87
CA ILE A 523 -16.36 -11.30 -11.49
C ILE A 523 -16.43 -9.77 -11.41
N TRP A 524 -16.77 -9.07 -12.50
CA TRP A 524 -16.87 -7.60 -12.51
C TRP A 524 -17.81 -7.11 -11.40
N TRP A 525 -19.02 -7.68 -11.32
CA TRP A 525 -20.00 -7.36 -10.28
C TRP A 525 -19.40 -7.39 -8.87
N LYS A 526 -18.48 -8.32 -8.60
CA LYS A 526 -17.85 -8.48 -7.29
C LYS A 526 -16.83 -7.38 -7.00
N LYS A 527 -16.06 -6.97 -8.02
CA LYS A 527 -15.15 -5.82 -7.91
C LYS A 527 -15.92 -4.54 -7.61
N ASP A 528 -17.05 -4.34 -8.29
CA ASP A 528 -17.92 -3.19 -8.06
C ASP A 528 -18.50 -3.17 -6.63
N LEU A 529 -18.92 -4.32 -6.10
CA LEU A 529 -19.36 -4.44 -4.72
C LEU A 529 -18.25 -4.14 -3.70
N PHE A 530 -17.00 -4.53 -3.98
CA PHE A 530 -15.87 -4.11 -3.15
C PHE A 530 -15.60 -2.60 -3.25
N ASN A 531 -15.65 -2.02 -4.45
CA ASN A 531 -15.49 -0.57 -4.62
C ASN A 531 -16.56 0.20 -3.82
N LEU A 532 -17.79 -0.28 -3.81
CA LEU A 532 -18.89 0.26 -2.99
C LEU A 532 -18.62 0.13 -1.49
N LEU A 533 -18.27 -1.07 -1.02
CA LEU A 533 -18.04 -1.36 0.39
C LEU A 533 -16.87 -0.55 0.96
N TYR A 534 -15.78 -0.44 0.20
CA TYR A 534 -14.54 0.19 0.67
C TYR A 534 -14.50 1.69 0.38
N GLY A 535 -15.40 2.21 -0.48
CA GLY A 535 -15.37 3.62 -0.86
C GLY A 535 -14.20 3.92 -1.81
N ASN A 536 -13.96 3.05 -2.78
CA ASN A 536 -12.84 3.19 -3.73
C ASN A 536 -13.32 3.53 -5.14
N ALA A 537 -12.46 4.18 -5.93
CA ALA A 537 -12.76 4.46 -7.32
C ALA A 537 -12.74 3.15 -8.15
N PRO A 538 -13.69 2.94 -9.08
CA PRO A 538 -13.52 1.93 -10.10
C PRO A 538 -12.39 2.37 -11.05
N LEU A 539 -11.60 1.41 -11.55
CA LEU A 539 -10.55 1.67 -12.53
C LEU A 539 -10.88 0.95 -13.83
N TRP A 540 -10.87 1.72 -14.92
CA TRP A 540 -11.10 1.23 -16.27
C TRP A 540 -9.87 1.49 -17.14
N SER A 541 -9.69 0.63 -18.13
CA SER A 541 -8.63 0.72 -19.13
C SER A 541 -9.24 0.35 -20.46
N ILE A 542 -9.51 1.36 -21.29
CA ILE A 542 -10.47 1.25 -22.39
C ILE A 542 -9.99 1.92 -23.67
N ASP A 543 -10.55 1.41 -24.75
CA ASP A 543 -10.62 2.02 -26.08
C ASP A 543 -12.07 1.91 -26.58
N ARG A 544 -12.37 2.37 -27.80
CA ARG A 544 -13.74 2.35 -28.33
C ARG A 544 -14.34 0.95 -28.42
N SER A 545 -13.59 -0.04 -28.88
CA SER A 545 -14.10 -1.41 -29.00
C SER A 545 -14.41 -2.02 -27.63
N CYS A 546 -13.54 -1.77 -26.63
CA CYS A 546 -13.80 -2.20 -25.26
C CYS A 546 -15.08 -1.55 -24.71
N TRP A 547 -15.24 -0.24 -24.92
CA TRP A 547 -16.42 0.50 -24.51
C TRP A 547 -17.69 -0.01 -25.18
N GLU A 548 -17.70 -0.17 -26.50
CA GLU A 548 -18.87 -0.65 -27.26
C GLU A 548 -19.33 -2.05 -26.80
N ASN A 549 -18.38 -2.95 -26.55
CA ASN A 549 -18.67 -4.32 -26.12
C ASN A 549 -19.31 -4.39 -24.72
N TYR A 550 -19.02 -3.42 -23.83
CA TYR A 550 -19.45 -3.43 -22.44
C TYR A 550 -20.14 -2.14 -21.98
N LYS A 551 -20.68 -1.35 -22.92
CA LYS A 551 -21.15 0.03 -22.67
C LYS A 551 -22.14 0.12 -21.52
N GLN A 552 -23.14 -0.76 -21.51
CA GLN A 552 -24.15 -0.76 -20.46
C GLN A 552 -23.57 -1.15 -19.10
N THR A 553 -22.66 -2.14 -19.06
CA THR A 553 -21.98 -2.55 -17.82
C THR A 553 -21.10 -1.43 -17.25
N PHE A 554 -20.40 -0.68 -18.10
CA PHE A 554 -19.67 0.51 -17.66
C PHE A 554 -20.59 1.59 -17.07
N ILE A 555 -21.70 1.88 -17.75
CA ILE A 555 -22.68 2.86 -17.28
C ILE A 555 -23.30 2.43 -15.94
N GLU A 556 -23.66 1.15 -15.79
CA GLU A 556 -24.18 0.59 -14.54
C GLU A 556 -23.15 0.65 -13.41
N SER A 557 -21.90 0.25 -13.68
CA SER A 557 -20.77 0.33 -12.74
C SER A 557 -20.57 1.76 -12.23
N TYR A 558 -20.57 2.75 -13.14
CA TYR A 558 -20.48 4.17 -12.79
C TYR A 558 -21.64 4.62 -11.92
N ARG A 559 -22.88 4.37 -12.35
CA ARG A 559 -24.11 4.79 -11.65
C ARG A 559 -24.20 4.23 -10.24
N ASN A 560 -23.72 3.01 -10.04
CA ASN A 560 -23.68 2.38 -8.73
C ASN A 560 -22.62 3.03 -7.83
N ILE A 561 -21.37 3.12 -8.30
CA ILE A 561 -20.21 3.42 -7.44
C ILE A 561 -19.96 4.92 -7.28
N CYS A 562 -19.94 5.67 -8.38
CA CYS A 562 -19.37 7.01 -8.39
C CYS A 562 -20.21 8.05 -7.62
N PRO A 563 -21.55 8.08 -7.72
CA PRO A 563 -22.39 8.95 -6.89
C PRO A 563 -22.27 8.65 -5.39
N TRP A 564 -22.06 7.39 -5.01
CA TRP A 564 -21.78 7.01 -3.63
C TRP A 564 -20.43 7.54 -3.18
N LEU A 565 -19.37 7.23 -3.95
CA LEU A 565 -18.01 7.70 -3.67
C LEU A 565 -17.94 9.24 -3.55
N GLN A 566 -18.70 9.98 -4.35
CA GLN A 566 -18.77 11.44 -4.25
C GLN A 566 -19.30 11.92 -2.89
N GLN A 567 -20.21 11.18 -2.27
CA GLN A 567 -20.83 11.55 -0.99
C GLN A 567 -19.96 11.24 0.22
N ILE A 568 -19.05 10.28 0.10
CA ILE A 568 -18.24 9.77 1.21
C ILE A 568 -16.74 10.01 1.02
N GLY A 569 -16.27 10.42 -0.15
CA GLY A 569 -14.84 10.50 -0.47
C GLY A 569 -14.03 11.55 0.33
N TYR A 570 -14.65 12.34 1.20
CA TYR A 570 -13.98 13.21 2.17
C TYR A 570 -14.17 12.75 3.62
N ASP A 571 -14.95 11.70 3.83
CA ASP A 571 -15.29 11.19 5.14
C ASP A 571 -14.25 10.17 5.59
N GLU A 572 -13.87 10.18 6.86
CA GLU A 572 -13.17 9.05 7.44
C GLU A 572 -14.07 7.80 7.40
N MET A 573 -13.54 6.64 6.97
CA MET A 573 -14.20 5.36 7.21
C MET A 573 -14.03 4.99 8.69
N VAL A 574 -15.04 5.22 9.52
CA VAL A 574 -14.95 5.06 10.98
C VAL A 574 -15.08 3.61 11.45
N SER A 575 -15.75 2.76 10.67
CA SER A 575 -15.95 1.35 11.03
C SER A 575 -16.14 0.47 9.79
N HIS A 576 -15.72 -0.78 9.93
CA HIS A 576 -16.07 -1.90 9.05
C HIS A 576 -16.45 -3.10 9.92
N ARG A 577 -17.46 -3.89 9.53
CA ARG A 577 -17.81 -5.14 10.24
C ARG A 577 -18.39 -6.21 9.33
N PHE A 578 -18.13 -7.47 9.69
CA PHE A 578 -18.86 -8.61 9.14
C PHE A 578 -20.19 -8.75 9.90
N ILE A 579 -21.29 -8.78 9.17
CA ILE A 579 -22.63 -8.98 9.73
C ILE A 579 -22.94 -10.47 9.85
N THR A 580 -22.50 -11.29 8.90
CA THR A 580 -22.70 -12.74 8.90
C THR A 580 -21.42 -13.50 9.26
N PRO A 581 -21.52 -14.66 9.94
CA PRO A 581 -20.34 -15.47 10.30
C PRO A 581 -19.53 -16.01 9.11
N ASP A 582 -20.15 -16.15 7.94
CA ASP A 582 -19.49 -16.55 6.69
C ASP A 582 -18.84 -15.37 5.94
N HIS A 583 -18.88 -14.17 6.55
CA HIS A 583 -18.34 -12.91 6.05
C HIS A 583 -18.98 -12.43 4.73
N LYS A 584 -20.09 -13.03 4.28
CA LYS A 584 -20.74 -12.65 3.01
C LYS A 584 -21.48 -11.33 3.07
N VAL A 585 -21.95 -10.92 4.25
CA VAL A 585 -22.61 -9.63 4.46
C VAL A 585 -21.71 -8.73 5.30
N GLN A 586 -21.40 -7.55 4.79
CA GLN A 586 -20.43 -6.62 5.39
C GLN A 586 -20.99 -5.20 5.41
N GLU A 587 -20.61 -4.42 6.41
CA GLU A 587 -20.98 -3.00 6.53
C GLU A 587 -19.74 -2.12 6.68
N SER A 588 -19.75 -0.98 5.98
CA SER A 588 -18.85 0.15 6.24
C SER A 588 -19.62 1.38 6.67
N VAL A 589 -19.09 2.13 7.63
CA VAL A 589 -19.67 3.37 8.18
C VAL A 589 -18.67 4.50 8.04
N PHE A 590 -19.15 5.66 7.61
CA PHE A 590 -18.34 6.85 7.37
C PHE A 590 -18.66 7.95 8.40
N SER A 591 -17.72 8.88 8.60
CA SER A 591 -17.82 9.94 9.61
C SER A 591 -19.02 10.88 9.42
N SER A 592 -19.60 10.98 8.22
CA SER A 592 -20.86 11.70 8.00
C SER A 592 -22.11 10.98 8.51
N GLY A 593 -21.98 9.75 9.02
CA GLY A 593 -23.09 8.90 9.44
C GLY A 593 -23.67 8.05 8.30
N LYS A 594 -23.26 8.28 7.04
CA LYS A 594 -23.62 7.41 5.92
C LYS A 594 -22.98 6.04 6.10
N SER A 595 -23.73 5.00 5.74
CA SER A 595 -23.19 3.64 5.72
C SER A 595 -23.74 2.82 4.56
N ILE A 596 -23.05 1.74 4.25
CA ILE A 596 -23.43 0.80 3.21
C ILE A 596 -23.34 -0.62 3.75
N ILE A 597 -24.32 -1.45 3.40
CA ILE A 597 -24.26 -2.89 3.61
C ILE A 597 -24.21 -3.59 2.26
N VAL A 598 -23.25 -4.48 2.08
CA VAL A 598 -23.06 -5.28 0.87
C VAL A 598 -23.29 -6.75 1.20
N ASN A 599 -24.03 -7.44 0.33
CA ASN A 599 -24.25 -8.89 0.37
C ASN A 599 -23.57 -9.55 -0.84
N PHE A 600 -22.46 -10.24 -0.62
CA PHE A 600 -21.74 -11.03 -1.62
C PHE A 600 -22.32 -12.45 -1.80
N GLY A 601 -23.25 -12.85 -0.94
CA GLY A 601 -23.87 -14.17 -0.90
C GLY A 601 -24.75 -14.47 -2.12
N ASN A 602 -25.12 -15.74 -2.24
CA ASN A 602 -26.03 -16.23 -3.28
C ASN A 602 -27.50 -16.23 -2.86
N GLU A 603 -27.78 -15.84 -1.62
CA GLU A 603 -29.11 -15.75 -1.02
C GLU A 603 -29.37 -14.32 -0.53
N ASP A 604 -30.64 -13.95 -0.50
CA ASP A 604 -31.08 -12.68 0.08
C ASP A 604 -30.87 -12.69 1.60
N TYR A 605 -30.56 -11.53 2.18
CA TYR A 605 -30.31 -11.38 3.61
C TYR A 605 -31.25 -10.34 4.22
N ASP A 606 -31.93 -10.69 5.31
CA ASP A 606 -32.77 -9.75 6.07
C ASP A 606 -31.94 -9.02 7.13
N PHE A 607 -31.68 -7.74 6.89
CA PHE A 607 -31.08 -6.85 7.88
C PHE A 607 -32.17 -5.97 8.53
N LYS A 608 -32.64 -6.40 9.71
CA LYS A 608 -33.60 -5.63 10.53
C LYS A 608 -34.89 -5.25 9.77
N GLY A 609 -35.44 -6.16 8.98
CA GLY A 609 -36.65 -5.97 8.17
C GLY A 609 -36.37 -5.36 6.79
N LYS A 610 -35.11 -5.08 6.44
CA LYS A 610 -34.71 -4.65 5.09
C LYS A 610 -34.03 -5.79 4.35
N ILE A 611 -34.62 -6.23 3.25
CA ILE A 611 -34.05 -7.28 2.40
C ILE A 611 -32.90 -6.72 1.56
N ILE A 612 -31.71 -7.25 1.79
CA ILE A 612 -30.52 -7.03 0.97
C ILE A 612 -30.41 -8.21 0.02
N ARG A 613 -30.76 -7.96 -1.24
CA ARG A 613 -30.72 -9.02 -2.27
C ARG A 613 -29.32 -9.62 -2.38
N ARG A 614 -29.24 -10.89 -2.78
CA ARG A 614 -27.98 -11.53 -3.15
C ARG A 614 -27.20 -10.70 -4.16
N LYS A 615 -25.86 -10.67 -4.02
CA LYS A 615 -24.94 -9.92 -4.89
C LYS A 615 -25.37 -8.45 -5.07
N SER A 616 -25.81 -7.83 -4.00
CA SER A 616 -26.37 -6.48 -3.99
C SER A 616 -25.94 -5.72 -2.75
N TYR A 617 -26.49 -4.52 -2.58
CA TYR A 617 -26.14 -3.60 -1.52
C TYR A 617 -27.33 -2.73 -1.16
N ILE A 618 -27.28 -2.11 0.02
CA ILE A 618 -28.18 -1.04 0.43
C ILE A 618 -27.39 0.09 1.09
N TYR A 619 -27.82 1.34 0.87
CA TYR A 619 -27.33 2.49 1.61
C TYR A 619 -28.20 2.72 2.86
N LEU A 620 -27.59 3.21 3.92
CA LEU A 620 -28.23 3.61 5.16
C LEU A 620 -27.77 5.02 5.53
N GLY A 621 -28.67 5.83 6.10
CA GLY A 621 -28.35 7.18 6.56
C GLY A 621 -28.56 8.31 5.53
N ASN A 622 -29.62 8.21 4.70
CA ASN A 622 -30.15 9.37 3.97
C ASN A 622 -31.01 10.25 4.87
#